data_AF-X0U7U8-F1
#
_entry.id   AF-X0U7U8-F1
#
_cell.length_a   1.000
_cell.length_b   1.000
_cell.length_c   1.000
_cell.angle_alpha   90.00
_cell.angle_beta   90.00
_cell.angle_gamma   90.00
#
_symmetry.space_group_name_H-M   'P 1'
#
loop_
_entity.id
_entity.type
_entity.pdbx_description
1 polymer ?
#
loop_
_entity_poly.entity_id
_entity_poly.type
_entity_poly.pdbx_seq_one_letter_code
_entity_poly.pdbx_strand_id
1 'polypeptide(L)'
;DSTGVGPEIWSDDPFKRWSKYGVTAFPALQMAAYLGFNPIYLVGCDGNYRPPENGKDVCHIDEGYRPFDAYVNYDYDELNAALQKAHWIAQVNCERLGIQVHNLSPASVIKAHPFMRFEEAL
;
A
#
# COMPACT_ATOMS: atom_id res chain seq x y z
N ASP A 1 25.59 -3.77 -5.14
CA ASP A 1 25.47 -2.95 -3.92
C ASP A 1 24.83 -1.63 -4.30
N SER A 2 23.49 -1.57 -4.33
CA SER A 2 22.76 -0.41 -4.87
C SER A 2 22.57 0.63 -3.77
N THR A 3 23.53 1.54 -3.66
CA THR A 3 23.54 2.70 -2.76
C THR A 3 22.58 3.82 -3.20
N GLY A 4 21.37 3.47 -3.65
CA GLY A 4 20.35 4.48 -3.89
C GLY A 4 20.06 5.22 -2.59
N VAL A 5 20.32 6.53 -2.55
CA VAL A 5 19.96 7.40 -1.42
C VAL A 5 18.73 8.19 -1.84
N GLY A 6 17.61 7.50 -2.02
CA GLY A 6 16.31 8.08 -2.28
C GLY A 6 15.29 7.60 -1.23
N PRO A 7 14.26 8.38 -0.89
CA PRO A 7 13.20 7.92 -0.01
C PRO A 7 12.50 6.67 -0.57
N GLU A 8 12.44 6.53 -1.89
CA GLU A 8 11.67 5.53 -2.66
C GLU A 8 12.32 4.14 -2.77
N ILE A 9 12.94 3.65 -1.69
CA ILE A 9 13.76 2.43 -1.74
C ILE A 9 13.27 1.41 -0.72
N TRP A 10 13.07 0.18 -1.18
CA TRP A 10 12.96 -0.97 -0.30
C TRP A 10 14.33 -1.27 0.31
N SER A 11 14.46 -1.18 1.63
CA SER A 11 15.71 -1.54 2.30
C SER A 11 15.86 -3.05 2.28
N ASP A 12 16.99 -3.61 1.83
CA ASP A 12 17.34 -5.04 1.96
C ASP A 12 17.82 -5.43 3.38
N ASP A 13 18.04 -4.43 4.24
CA ASP A 13 18.54 -4.62 5.60
C ASP A 13 17.64 -3.83 6.59
N PRO A 14 16.71 -4.51 7.29
CA PRO A 14 15.78 -3.86 8.22
C PRO A 14 16.48 -3.25 9.45
N PHE A 15 17.72 -3.65 9.75
CA PHE A 15 18.47 -3.08 10.86
C PHE A 15 19.19 -1.78 10.49
N LYS A 16 19.37 -1.52 9.18
CA LYS A 16 19.98 -0.27 8.70
C LYS A 16 18.95 0.80 8.38
N ARG A 17 17.81 0.42 7.79
CA ARG A 17 16.85 1.40 7.27
C ARG A 17 15.45 0.82 7.09
N TRP A 18 14.46 1.67 7.36
CA TRP A 18 13.07 1.50 6.93
C TRP A 18 12.69 2.67 6.05
N SER A 19 12.04 2.41 4.91
CA SER A 19 11.49 3.48 4.08
C SER A 19 10.01 3.71 4.39
N LYS A 20 9.64 4.98 4.56
CA LYS A 20 8.25 5.45 4.70
C LYS A 20 7.68 6.02 3.39
N TYR A 21 8.31 5.75 2.25
CA TYR A 21 7.94 6.38 0.98
C TYR A 21 6.48 6.15 0.59
N GLY A 22 5.84 7.21 0.12
CA GLY A 22 4.42 7.24 -0.28
C GLY A 22 3.49 7.19 0.93
N VAL A 23 3.56 6.13 1.73
CA VAL A 23 2.59 5.83 2.79
C VAL A 23 3.14 5.02 3.94
N THR A 24 2.42 5.06 5.07
CA THR A 24 2.67 4.22 6.25
C THR A 24 2.51 2.72 5.97
N ALA A 25 1.73 2.33 4.96
CA ALA A 25 1.65 0.93 4.54
C ALA A 25 3.03 0.41 4.06
N PHE A 26 3.83 1.23 3.37
CA PHE A 26 5.10 0.80 2.79
C PHE A 26 6.12 0.24 3.82
N PRO A 27 6.40 0.89 4.97
CA PRO A 27 7.24 0.32 6.02
C PRO A 27 6.58 -0.87 6.73
N ALA A 28 5.25 -0.89 6.85
CA ALA A 28 4.55 -2.04 7.41
C ALA A 28 4.70 -3.30 6.54
N LEU A 29 4.62 -3.16 5.21
CA LEU A 29 4.87 -4.25 4.25
C LEU A 29 6.31 -4.74 4.33
N GLN A 30 7.29 -3.83 4.37
CA GLN A 30 8.70 -4.21 4.60
C GLN A 30 8.81 -5.06 5.87
N MET A 31 8.17 -4.62 6.96
CA MET A 31 8.29 -5.30 8.25
C MET A 31 7.64 -6.68 8.21
N ALA A 32 6.44 -6.79 7.63
CA ALA A 32 5.77 -8.07 7.44
C ALA A 32 6.64 -9.04 6.61
N ALA A 33 7.25 -8.56 5.53
CA ALA A 33 8.16 -9.37 4.73
C ALA A 33 9.38 -9.85 5.54
N TYR A 34 10.02 -8.96 6.31
CA TYR A 34 11.18 -9.32 7.14
C TYR A 34 10.87 -10.24 8.32
N LEU A 35 9.63 -10.20 8.82
CA LEU A 35 9.15 -11.12 9.84
C LEU A 35 8.74 -12.48 9.25
N GLY A 36 8.79 -12.66 7.93
CA GLY A 36 8.52 -13.93 7.26
C GLY A 36 7.04 -14.23 7.05
N PHE A 37 6.16 -13.23 7.09
CA PHE A 37 4.75 -13.43 6.76
C PHE A 37 4.58 -13.73 5.27
N ASN A 38 3.89 -14.82 4.95
CA ASN A 38 3.54 -15.23 3.59
C ASN A 38 2.31 -16.16 3.63
N PRO A 39 1.18 -15.81 2.99
CA PRO A 39 0.93 -14.57 2.24
C PRO A 39 0.75 -13.33 3.13
N ILE A 40 0.83 -12.14 2.53
CA ILE A 40 0.49 -10.85 3.14
C ILE A 40 -0.81 -10.33 2.51
N TYR A 41 -1.80 -10.02 3.34
CA TYR A 41 -3.09 -9.48 2.90
C TYR A 41 -3.22 -8.01 3.30
N LEU A 42 -3.57 -7.16 2.33
CA LEU A 42 -3.70 -5.71 2.52
C LEU A 42 -5.17 -5.31 2.58
N VAL A 43 -5.53 -4.54 3.60
CA VAL A 43 -6.86 -3.93 3.76
C VAL A 43 -6.67 -2.42 3.95
N GLY A 44 -7.50 -1.61 3.29
CA GLY A 44 -7.45 -0.15 3.34
C GLY A 44 -6.30 0.48 2.57
N CYS A 45 -5.76 -0.25 1.59
CA CYS A 45 -4.76 0.23 0.65
C CYS A 45 -5.45 0.61 -0.67
N ASP A 46 -6.15 1.75 -0.67
CA ASP A 46 -7.10 2.08 -1.74
C ASP A 46 -6.50 2.95 -2.87
N GLY A 47 -5.63 3.91 -2.56
CA GLY A 47 -4.88 4.67 -3.58
C GLY A 47 -5.68 5.70 -4.39
N ASN A 48 -6.90 6.03 -3.96
CA ASN A 48 -7.84 6.95 -4.63
C ASN A 48 -8.32 8.06 -3.68
N TYR A 49 -7.39 8.69 -2.94
CA TYR A 49 -7.71 9.78 -2.03
C TYR A 49 -8.45 10.90 -2.76
N ARG A 50 -9.67 11.19 -2.30
CA ARG A 50 -10.56 12.26 -2.81
C ARG A 50 -11.55 12.67 -1.72
N PRO A 51 -12.06 13.91 -1.73
CA PRO A 51 -13.18 14.29 -0.87
C PRO A 51 -14.39 13.36 -1.07
N PRO A 52 -15.14 13.02 -0.01
CA PRO A 52 -16.27 12.11 -0.13
C PRO A 52 -17.42 12.80 -0.87
N GLU A 53 -17.96 12.17 -1.91
CA GLU A 53 -19.04 12.74 -2.74
C GLU A 53 -20.38 12.87 -1.98
N ASN A 54 -20.54 12.18 -0.83
CA ASN A 54 -21.79 12.14 -0.06
C ASN A 54 -21.59 12.22 1.47
N GLY A 55 -20.38 12.54 1.95
CA GLY A 55 -20.08 12.63 3.39
C GLY A 55 -20.25 11.33 4.20
N LYS A 56 -20.40 10.17 3.54
CA LYS A 56 -20.51 8.87 4.20
C LYS A 56 -19.12 8.26 4.34
N ASP A 57 -18.76 7.92 5.58
CA ASP A 57 -17.60 7.12 5.93
C ASP A 57 -18.04 5.66 6.07
N VAL A 58 -17.78 4.86 5.04
CA VAL A 58 -18.01 3.40 5.04
C VAL A 58 -16.69 2.67 5.29
N CYS A 59 -16.71 1.37 5.56
CA CYS A 59 -15.46 0.64 5.82
C CYS A 59 -14.71 0.29 4.52
N HIS A 60 -13.41 -0.01 4.63
CA HIS A 60 -12.53 -0.33 3.49
C HIS A 60 -12.90 -1.59 2.68
N ILE A 61 -13.83 -2.41 3.17
CA ILE A 61 -14.35 -3.59 2.45
C ILE A 61 -15.62 -3.26 1.65
N ASP A 62 -16.14 -2.04 1.74
CA ASP A 62 -17.27 -1.55 0.97
C ASP A 62 -16.81 -1.07 -0.42
N GLU A 63 -17.52 -1.46 -1.49
CA GLU A 63 -17.20 -1.05 -2.87
C GLU A 63 -17.34 0.46 -3.10
N GLY A 64 -18.16 1.14 -2.29
CA GLY A 64 -18.36 2.58 -2.30
C GLY A 64 -17.36 3.37 -1.47
N TYR A 65 -16.39 2.71 -0.83
CA TYR A 65 -15.38 3.39 -0.02
C TYR A 65 -14.55 4.37 -0.84
N ARG A 66 -14.35 5.57 -0.30
CA ARG A 66 -13.38 6.54 -0.82
C ARG A 66 -12.57 7.10 0.34
N PRO A 67 -11.24 6.90 0.36
CA PRO A 67 -10.41 7.51 1.38
C PRO A 67 -10.44 9.02 1.19
N PHE A 68 -10.64 9.73 2.29
CA PHE A 68 -10.50 11.16 2.34
C PHE A 68 -9.63 11.51 3.53
N ASP A 69 -8.83 12.56 3.38
CA ASP A 69 -8.11 13.13 4.50
C ASP A 69 -8.78 14.46 4.88
N ALA A 70 -8.78 14.79 6.17
CA ALA A 70 -9.36 16.04 6.66
C ALA A 70 -8.50 17.26 6.31
N TYR A 71 -7.30 17.07 5.77
CA TYR A 71 -6.40 18.16 5.38
C TYR A 71 -6.85 18.83 4.09
N VAL A 72 -7.09 20.14 4.18
CA VAL A 72 -7.79 20.93 3.16
C VAL A 72 -6.93 21.29 1.95
N ASN A 73 -5.64 20.90 1.89
CA ASN A 73 -4.68 21.37 0.88
C ASN A 73 -3.75 20.27 0.32
N TYR A 74 -4.18 19.01 0.28
CA TYR A 74 -3.38 17.96 -0.33
C TYR A 74 -3.52 17.94 -1.86
N ASP A 75 -2.39 17.84 -2.57
CA ASP A 75 -2.40 17.42 -3.96
C ASP A 75 -2.68 15.90 -4.00
N TYR A 76 -3.95 15.57 -4.20
CA TYR A 76 -4.41 14.19 -4.24
C TYR A 76 -3.81 13.41 -5.42
N ASP A 77 -3.49 14.07 -6.53
CA ASP A 77 -2.92 13.39 -7.69
C ASP A 77 -1.46 13.01 -7.40
N GLU A 78 -0.68 13.92 -6.81
CA GLU A 78 0.69 13.62 -6.36
C GLU A 78 0.69 12.51 -5.29
N LEU A 79 -0.18 12.59 -4.29
CA LEU A 79 -0.32 11.57 -3.24
C LEU A 79 -0.67 10.20 -3.82
N ASN A 80 -1.68 10.13 -4.69
CA ASN A 80 -2.11 8.89 -5.32
C ASN A 80 -1.01 8.32 -6.23
N ALA A 81 -0.23 9.16 -6.93
CA ALA A 81 0.92 8.71 -7.71
C ALA A 81 2.03 8.10 -6.82
N ALA A 82 2.35 8.74 -5.70
CA ALA A 82 3.34 8.24 -4.74
C ALA A 82 2.89 6.91 -4.10
N LEU A 83 1.59 6.78 -3.78
CA LEU A 83 0.94 5.55 -3.34
C LEU A 83 1.13 4.40 -4.34
N GLN A 84 0.78 4.63 -5.60
CA GLN A 84 0.94 3.62 -6.65
C GLN A 84 2.39 3.14 -6.78
N LYS A 85 3.32 4.10 -6.76
CA LYS A 85 4.75 3.80 -6.87
C LYS A 85 5.29 3.03 -5.66
N ALA A 86 4.88 3.39 -4.44
CA ALA A 86 5.27 2.67 -3.23
C ALA A 86 4.79 1.21 -3.26
N HIS A 87 3.53 0.98 -3.63
CA HIS A 87 2.98 -0.37 -3.74
C HIS A 87 3.63 -1.19 -4.87
N TRP A 88 3.99 -0.56 -5.99
CA TRP A 88 4.76 -1.22 -7.05
C TRP A 88 6.15 -1.67 -6.57
N ILE A 89 6.88 -0.78 -5.88
CA ILE A 89 8.19 -1.12 -5.31
C ILE A 89 8.03 -2.27 -4.30
N ALA A 90 6.99 -2.25 -3.48
CA ALA A 90 6.73 -3.33 -2.52
C ALA A 90 6.45 -4.65 -3.22
N GLN A 91 5.60 -4.66 -4.25
CA GLN A 91 5.29 -5.87 -5.01
C GLN A 91 6.55 -6.51 -5.60
N VAL A 92 7.36 -5.74 -6.33
CA VAL A 92 8.59 -6.24 -6.97
C VAL A 92 9.54 -6.86 -5.95
N ASN A 93 9.65 -6.28 -4.75
CA ASN A 93 10.53 -6.79 -3.72
C ASN A 93 9.95 -8.02 -3.00
N CYS A 94 8.64 -8.04 -2.73
CA CYS A 94 7.98 -9.24 -2.20
C CYS A 94 8.09 -10.41 -3.17
N GLU A 95 7.88 -10.20 -4.48
CA GLU A 95 8.07 -11.22 -5.52
C GLU A 95 9.50 -11.76 -5.54
N ARG A 96 10.51 -10.87 -5.49
CA ARG A 96 11.92 -11.26 -5.38
C ARG A 96 12.20 -12.11 -4.15
N LEU A 97 11.48 -11.89 -3.05
CA LEU A 97 11.60 -12.63 -1.80
C LEU A 97 10.69 -13.88 -1.75
N GLY A 98 9.91 -14.16 -2.81
CA GLY A 98 8.98 -15.29 -2.86
C GLY A 98 7.73 -15.11 -1.98
N ILE A 99 7.37 -13.87 -1.66
CA ILE A 99 6.26 -13.51 -0.78
C ILE A 99 5.05 -13.12 -1.64
N GLN A 100 3.91 -13.76 -1.38
CA GLN A 100 2.65 -13.42 -2.01
C GLN A 100 2.01 -12.22 -1.30
N VAL A 101 1.53 -11.25 -2.06
CA VAL A 101 0.82 -10.08 -1.53
C VAL A 101 -0.50 -9.94 -2.27
N HIS A 102 -1.59 -9.77 -1.53
CA HIS A 102 -2.93 -9.59 -2.09
C HIS A 102 -3.59 -8.33 -1.53
N ASN A 103 -4.33 -7.60 -2.35
CA ASN A 103 -5.16 -6.49 -1.90
C ASN A 103 -6.61 -6.95 -1.74
N LEU A 104 -7.17 -6.77 -0.55
CA LEU A 104 -8.53 -7.16 -0.21
C LEU A 104 -9.52 -5.98 -0.26
N SER A 105 -9.05 -4.78 -0.63
CA SER A 105 -9.89 -3.57 -0.65
C SER A 105 -10.54 -3.41 -2.03
N PRO A 106 -11.87 -3.66 -2.18
CA PRO A 106 -12.51 -3.74 -3.49
C PRO A 106 -12.57 -2.39 -4.23
N ALA A 107 -12.63 -1.29 -3.48
CA ALA A 107 -12.59 0.07 -4.04
C ALA A 107 -11.19 0.52 -4.46
N SER A 108 -10.16 -0.31 -4.24
CA SER A 108 -8.78 0.07 -4.50
C SER A 108 -8.48 0.27 -5.99
N VAL A 109 -7.82 1.39 -6.28
CA VAL A 109 -7.22 1.66 -7.57
C VAL A 109 -5.76 1.24 -7.63
N ILE A 110 -5.18 0.73 -6.53
CA ILE A 110 -3.82 0.19 -6.52
C ILE A 110 -3.77 -1.10 -7.33
N LYS A 111 -2.97 -1.12 -8.40
CA LYS A 111 -2.88 -2.27 -9.33
C LYS A 111 -1.62 -3.12 -9.15
N ALA A 112 -0.74 -2.74 -8.22
CA ALA A 112 0.49 -3.47 -7.97
C ALA A 112 0.26 -4.87 -7.39
N HIS A 113 -0.78 -5.05 -6.57
CA HIS A 113 -1.07 -6.33 -5.92
C HIS A 113 -2.33 -6.95 -6.53
N PRO A 114 -2.37 -8.27 -6.77
CA PRO A 114 -3.59 -8.95 -7.20
C PRO A 114 -4.71 -8.76 -6.19
N PHE A 115 -5.92 -8.48 -6.70
CA PHE A 115 -7.13 -8.42 -5.88
C PHE A 115 -7.53 -9.84 -5.44
N MET A 116 -8.00 -9.96 -4.21
CA MET A 116 -8.59 -11.17 -3.64
C MET A 116 -9.77 -10.75 -2.76
N ARG A 117 -10.86 -11.53 -2.76
CA ARG A 117 -11.98 -11.22 -1.85
C ARG A 117 -11.61 -11.57 -0.43
N PHE A 118 -12.13 -10.85 0.56
CA PHE A 118 -11.81 -11.11 1.97
C PHE A 118 -12.15 -12.55 2.39
N GLU A 119 -13.26 -13.10 1.88
CA GLU A 119 -13.72 -14.46 2.15
C GLU A 119 -12.79 -15.54 1.57
N GLU A 120 -11.99 -15.23 0.56
CA GLU A 120 -11.01 -16.14 -0.05
C GLU A 120 -9.71 -16.24 0.77
N ALA A 121 -9.50 -15.33 1.73
CA ALA A 121 -8.31 -15.26 2.58
C ALA A 121 -8.47 -15.95 3.95
N LEU A 122 -9.66 -16.47 4.26
CA LEU A 122 -9.98 -17.23 5.49
C LEU A 122 -9.95 -18.74 5.24
#